data_AF-A0A0F8XZK4-F1
#
_entry.id   AF-A0A0F8XZK4-F1
#
_cell.length_a   1.000
_cell.length_b   1.000
_cell.length_c   1.000
_cell.angle_alpha   90.00
_cell.angle_beta   90.00
_cell.angle_gamma   90.00
#
_symmetry.space_group_name_H-M   'P 1'
#
loop_
_entity.id
_entity.type
_entity.pdbx_description
1 polymer ?
#
loop_
_entity_poly.entity_id
_entity_poly.type
_entity_poly.pdbx_seq_one_letter_code
_entity_poly.pdbx_strand_id
1 'polypeptide(L)' 'KKGAHYILTHPGAKRAIVISEYYEIDIDIIKNNIRTVGMTRDEYFELLKRN' A
#
# COMPACT_ATOMS: atom_id res chain seq x y z
N LYS A 1 14.49 -10.99 5.77
CA LYS A 1 14.59 -10.94 4.30
C LYS A 1 14.47 -12.36 3.73
N LYS A 2 13.29 -12.70 3.19
CA LYS A 2 13.04 -13.81 2.25
C LYS A 2 11.96 -13.27 1.30
N GLY A 3 12.36 -12.75 0.14
CA GLY A 3 11.47 -12.18 -0.87
C GLY A 3 11.63 -10.66 -1.06
N ALA A 4 11.46 -10.22 -2.31
CA ALA A 4 11.50 -8.83 -2.79
C ALA A 4 10.22 -8.05 -2.41
N HIS A 5 9.85 -8.11 -1.12
CA HIS A 5 8.62 -7.53 -0.60
C HIS A 5 8.87 -6.86 0.75
N TYR A 6 8.26 -5.69 0.93
CA TYR A 6 8.08 -5.03 2.21
C TYR A 6 6.78 -5.48 2.85
N ILE A 7 6.85 -5.82 4.13
CA ILE A 7 5.68 -6.10 4.97
C ILE A 7 5.62 -4.99 6.02
N LEU A 8 4.56 -4.20 5.97
CA LEU A 8 4.35 -3.03 6.81
C LEU A 8 3.13 -3.24 7.71
N THR A 9 3.16 -2.64 8.89
CA THR A 9 2.02 -2.59 9.81
C THR A 9 1.48 -1.17 9.89
N HIS A 10 0.17 -1.05 10.09
CA HIS A 10 -0.48 0.25 10.26
C HIS A 10 -1.57 0.11 11.34
N PRO A 11 -1.68 1.02 12.32
CA PRO A 11 -2.64 0.89 13.42
C PRO A 11 -4.09 0.74 12.99
N GLY A 12 -4.49 1.41 11.89
CA GLY A 12 -5.82 1.31 11.32
C GLY A 12 -6.04 0.13 10.36
N ALA A 13 -5.01 -0.68 10.10
CA ALA A 13 -5.10 -1.76 9.13
C ALA A 13 -5.55 -3.08 9.76
N LYS A 14 -6.54 -3.72 9.14
CA LYS A 14 -7.05 -5.04 9.58
C LYS A 14 -6.03 -6.17 9.39
N ARG A 15 -5.04 -5.98 8.53
CA ARG A 15 -3.97 -6.94 8.19
C ARG A 15 -2.72 -6.18 7.74
N ALA A 16 -1.59 -6.87 7.71
CA ALA A 16 -0.35 -6.30 7.20
C ALA A 16 -0.48 -5.84 5.74
N ILE A 17 0.23 -4.76 5.42
CA ILE A 17 0.33 -4.21 4.06
C ILE A 17 1.57 -4.82 3.41
N VAL A 18 1.40 -5.40 2.23
CA VAL A 18 2.50 -6.00 1.46
C VAL A 18 2.74 -5.15 0.23
N ILE A 19 3.98 -4.68 0.06
CA ILE A 19 4.41 -3.89 -1.09
C ILE A 19 5.56 -4.65 -1.76
N SER A 20 5.40 -4.98 -3.03
CA SER A 20 6.44 -5.65 -3.82
C SER A 20 7.46 -4.63 -4.34
N GLU A 21 8.72 -5.05 -4.46
CA GLU A 21 9.80 -4.28 -5.10
C GLU A 21 9.82 -4.46 -6.64
N TYR A 22 8.76 -5.02 -7.22
CA TYR A 22 8.67 -5.23 -8.67
C TYR A 22 8.38 -3.92 -9.40
N TYR A 23 8.93 -3.82 -10.62
CA TYR A 23 8.71 -2.67 -11.50
C TYR A 23 7.25 -2.51 -11.92
N GLU A 24 6.55 -3.64 -12.09
CA GLU A 24 5.14 -3.68 -12.46
C GLU A 24 4.31 -4.26 -11.32
N ILE A 25 3.21 -3.59 -11.02
CA ILE A 25 2.28 -3.98 -9.95
C ILE A 25 0.87 -3.74 -10.47
N ASP A 26 -0.01 -4.72 -10.27
CA ASP A 26 -1.42 -4.57 -10.62
C ASP A 26 -2.09 -3.47 -9.79
N ILE A 27 -2.94 -2.67 -10.44
CA ILE A 27 -3.74 -1.64 -9.80
C ILE A 27 -4.60 -2.19 -8.65
N ASP A 28 -4.99 -3.46 -8.71
CA ASP A 28 -5.77 -4.11 -7.65
C ASP A 28 -4.98 -4.31 -6.37
N ILE A 29 -3.66 -4.50 -6.45
CA ILE A 29 -2.78 -4.54 -5.28
C ILE A 29 -2.75 -3.17 -4.60
N ILE A 30 -2.62 -2.09 -5.38
CA ILE A 30 -2.63 -0.72 -4.88
C ILE A 30 -3.98 -0.41 -4.20
N LYS A 31 -5.09 -0.69 -4.89
CA LYS A 31 -6.45 -0.50 -4.35
C LYS A 31 -6.69 -1.30 -3.07
N ASN A 32 -6.19 -2.53 -3.00
CA ASN A 32 -6.33 -3.36 -1.81
C ASN A 32 -5.55 -2.82 -0.63
N ASN A 33 -4.35 -2.29 -0.83
CA ASN A 33 -3.57 -1.66 0.23
C ASN A 33 -4.27 -0.40 0.75
N ILE A 34 -4.75 0.48 -0.14
CA ILE A 34 -5.54 1.68 0.22
C ILE A 34 -6.77 1.30 1.05
N ARG A 35 -7.56 0.31 0.60
CA ARG A 35 -8.74 -0.19 1.35
C ARG A 35 -8.37 -0.81 2.69
N THR A 36 -7.24 -1.52 2.75
CA THR A 36 -6.81 -2.23 3.96
C THR A 36 -6.48 -1.25 5.09
N VAL A 37 -5.95 -0.07 4.77
CA VAL A 37 -5.68 1.00 5.74
C VAL A 37 -6.85 1.97 5.93
N GLY A 38 -7.98 1.76 5.22
CA GLY A 38 -9.15 2.64 5.30
C GLY A 38 -8.99 4.00 4.62
N MET A 39 -8.03 4.12 3.71
CA MET A 39 -7.73 5.36 3.00
C MET A 39 -8.65 5.53 1.78
N THR A 40 -8.96 6.77 1.44
CA THR A 40 -9.66 7.17 0.23
C THR A 40 -8.69 7.35 -0.94
N ARG A 41 -9.22 7.39 -2.16
CA ARG A 41 -8.40 7.68 -3.36
C ARG A 41 -7.73 9.06 -3.25
N ASP A 42 -8.44 10.06 -2.74
CA ASP A 42 -7.96 11.43 -2.70
C ASP A 42 -6.81 11.59 -1.69
N GLU A 43 -6.93 10.99 -0.50
CA GLU A 43 -5.85 10.95 0.49
C GLU A 43 -4.58 10.31 -0.08
N TYR A 44 -4.70 9.24 -0.89
CA TYR A 44 -3.56 8.63 -1.57
C TYR A 44 -2.86 9.61 -2.52
N PHE A 45 -3.62 10.32 -3.37
CA PHE A 45 -3.03 11.29 -4.30
C PHE A 45 -2.46 12.52 -3.58
N GLU A 46 -3.06 12.96 -2.47
CA GLU A 46 -2.49 14.03 -1.64
C GLU A 46 -1.15 13.62 -1.03
N LEU A 47 -0.99 12.36 -0.59
CA LEU A 47 0.30 11.86 -0.13
C LEU A 47 1.35 11.83 -1.25
N LEU A 48 0.97 11.46 -2.48
CA LEU A 48 1.88 11.48 -3.63
C LEU A 48 2.38 12.87 -3.99
N LYS A 49 1.57 13.91 -3.76
CA LYS A 49 1.95 15.32 -4.01
C LYS A 49 2.88 15.90 -2.94
N ARG A 50 2.99 15.26 -1.78
CA ARG A 50 3.81 15.75 -0.65
C ARG A 50 5.31 15.40 -0.79
N ASN A 51 5.71 14.83 -1.93
CA ASN A 51 7.10 14.49 -2.28
C ASN A 51 7.62 15.36 -3.42
#